data_AF-A0A076EK99-F1
#
_entry.id   AF-A0A076EK99-F1
#
_cell.length_a   1.000
_cell.length_b   1.000
_cell.length_c   1.000
_cell.angle_alpha   90.00
_cell.angle_beta   90.00
_cell.angle_gamma   90.00
#
_symmetry.space_group_name_H-M   'P 1'
#
loop_
_entity.id
_entity.type
_entity.pdbx_description
1 polymer ?
#
loop_
_entity_poly.entity_id
_entity_poly.type
_entity_poly.pdbx_seq_one_letter_code
_entity_poly.pdbx_strand_id
1 'polypeptide(L)'
;MATFVGYDTPVRCGTASYTIFMDATTTAQFGLSQKQVLGHLGYKNVDIETLAELVSRGRLDLSRSISEIIPLEDVAKGIEKLANHEGDPIRILVKP
;
A
#
# COMPACT_ATOMS: atom_id res chain seq x y z
N MET A 1 30.49 -7.55 -12.65
CA MET A 1 30.00 -8.79 -13.29
C MET A 1 29.15 -9.50 -12.24
N ALA A 2 27.83 -9.34 -12.32
CA ALA A 2 26.91 -9.97 -11.36
C ALA A 2 26.42 -11.28 -11.98
N THR A 3 26.75 -12.38 -11.34
CA THR A 3 26.39 -13.73 -11.78
C THR A 3 24.92 -13.97 -11.43
N PHE A 4 24.06 -14.03 -12.45
CA PHE A 4 22.69 -14.49 -12.33
C PHE A 4 22.68 -16.00 -12.53
N VAL A 5 22.64 -16.77 -11.44
CA VAL A 5 22.39 -18.22 -11.50
C VAL A 5 20.95 -18.44 -11.08
N GLY A 6 20.15 -18.91 -12.03
CA GLY A 6 18.74 -19.20 -11.83
C GLY A 6 18.52 -20.42 -10.92
N TYR A 7 17.29 -20.48 -10.43
CA TYR A 7 16.69 -21.37 -9.43
C TYR A 7 16.80 -20.85 -7.98
N ASP A 8 15.65 -20.40 -7.49
CA ASP A 8 15.31 -20.21 -6.06
C ASP A 8 15.96 -19.05 -5.29
N THR A 9 16.12 -17.87 -5.90
CA THR A 9 16.53 -16.68 -5.14
C THR A 9 15.34 -15.83 -4.69
N PRO A 10 15.04 -15.75 -3.38
CA PRO A 10 14.03 -14.82 -2.86
C PRO A 10 14.52 -13.38 -3.01
N VAL A 11 13.67 -12.51 -3.56
CA VAL A 11 13.89 -11.06 -3.53
C VAL A 11 13.61 -10.60 -2.09
N ARG A 12 14.67 -10.38 -1.31
CA ARG A 12 14.56 -9.97 0.10
C ARG A 12 14.16 -8.49 0.19
N CYS A 13 12.86 -8.23 0.36
CA CYS A 13 12.36 -6.95 0.84
C CYS A 13 12.31 -6.98 2.39
N GLY A 14 12.70 -5.89 3.04
CA GLY A 14 12.85 -5.82 4.50
C GLY A 14 11.58 -6.21 5.28
N THR A 15 11.78 -7.03 6.32
CA THR A 15 10.83 -7.51 7.35
C THR A 15 9.62 -8.34 6.93
N ALA A 16 9.27 -8.40 5.65
CA ALA A 16 8.31 -9.38 5.11
C ALA A 16 8.88 -9.99 3.82
N SER A 17 9.21 -11.28 3.86
CA SER A 17 9.65 -12.03 2.67
C SER A 17 8.44 -12.30 1.79
N TYR A 18 8.29 -11.55 0.69
CA TYR A 18 7.37 -11.91 -0.39
C TYR A 18 8.14 -12.67 -1.47
N THR A 19 7.75 -13.94 -1.68
CA THR A 19 8.27 -14.74 -2.80
C THR A 19 7.47 -14.41 -4.05
N ILE A 20 8.15 -13.89 -5.07
CA ILE A 20 7.54 -13.70 -6.39
C ILE A 20 7.85 -14.96 -7.21
N PHE A 21 6.81 -15.71 -7.54
CA PHE A 21 6.93 -16.85 -8.45
C PHE A 21 6.93 -16.36 -9.89
N MET A 22 8.04 -16.55 -10.59
CA MET A 22 8.18 -16.26 -12.02
C MET A 22 8.65 -17.50 -12.76
N ASP A 23 8.08 -17.78 -13.93
CA ASP A 23 8.66 -18.77 -14.84
C ASP A 23 9.95 -18.22 -15.50
N ALA A 24 10.68 -19.09 -16.20
CA ALA A 24 11.96 -18.74 -16.84
C ALA A 24 11.84 -17.66 -17.94
N THR A 25 10.73 -17.65 -18.69
CA THR A 25 10.47 -16.66 -19.75
C THR A 25 10.18 -15.29 -19.14
N THR A 26 9.34 -15.27 -18.11
CA THR A 26 9.00 -14.05 -17.35
C THR A 26 10.23 -13.45 -16.66
N THR A 27 11.11 -14.31 -16.11
CA THR A 27 12.37 -13.89 -15.47
C THR A 27 13.32 -13.22 -16.46
N ALA A 28 13.49 -13.81 -17.66
CA ALA A 28 14.33 -13.24 -18.71
C ALA A 28 13.78 -11.89 -19.21
N GLN A 29 12.47 -11.78 -19.42
CA GLN A 29 11.84 -10.53 -19.83
C GLN A 29 11.97 -9.43 -18.77
N PHE A 30 11.81 -9.76 -17.49
CA PHE A 30 11.96 -8.82 -16.38
C PHE A 30 13.37 -8.22 -16.33
N GLY A 31 14.40 -9.05 -16.46
CA GLY A 31 15.80 -8.63 -16.52
C GLY A 31 16.13 -7.80 -17.76
N LEU A 32 15.73 -8.27 -18.94
CA LEU A 32 15.99 -7.59 -20.21
C LEU A 32 15.28 -6.23 -20.33
N SER A 33 14.09 -6.10 -19.74
CA SER A 33 13.34 -4.84 -19.69
C SER A 33 13.70 -3.96 -18.50
N GLN A 34 14.75 -4.32 -17.75
CA GLN A 34 15.31 -3.56 -16.62
C GLN A 34 14.27 -3.14 -15.59
N LYS A 35 13.31 -4.03 -15.31
CA LYS A 35 12.27 -3.76 -14.33
C LYS A 35 12.83 -3.85 -12.91
N GLN A 36 12.20 -3.13 -11.99
CA GLN A 36 12.56 -3.09 -10.58
C GLN A 36 11.33 -3.35 -9.72
N VAL A 37 11.53 -4.07 -8.61
CA VAL A 37 10.54 -4.21 -7.54
C VAL A 37 11.00 -3.36 -6.38
N LEU A 38 10.19 -2.36 -6.00
CA LEU A 38 10.46 -1.46 -4.88
C LEU A 38 9.40 -1.70 -3.81
N GLY A 39 9.85 -2.08 -2.61
CA GLY A 39 8.98 -2.13 -1.44
C GLY A 39 8.88 -0.77 -0.77
N HIS A 40 7.68 -0.42 -0.30
CA HIS A 40 7.45 0.78 0.51
C HIS A 40 6.55 0.43 1.69
N LEU A 41 6.97 0.83 2.89
CA LEU A 41 6.22 0.64 4.12
C LEU A 41 6.20 1.96 4.91
N GLY A 42 5.00 2.35 5.34
CA GLY A 42 4.81 3.60 6.09
C GLY A 42 5.03 4.83 5.20
N TYR A 43 5.52 5.90 5.82
CA TYR A 43 5.81 7.19 5.20
C TYR A 43 6.89 7.91 6.00
N LYS A 44 7.47 8.97 5.46
CA LYS A 44 8.37 9.90 6.14
C LYS A 44 7.60 11.14 6.59
N ASN A 45 8.08 11.85 7.61
CA ASN A 45 7.44 13.11 8.06
C ASN A 45 7.31 14.15 6.93
N VAL A 46 8.26 14.17 5.99
CA VAL A 46 8.24 15.09 4.82
C VAL A 46 7.04 14.83 3.89
N ASP A 47 6.55 13.59 3.87
CA ASP A 47 5.42 13.20 3.02
C ASP A 47 4.12 13.80 3.56
N ILE A 48 4.01 13.99 4.88
CA ILE A 48 2.84 14.62 5.52
C ILE A 48 2.76 16.10 5.15
N GLU A 49 3.88 16.82 5.17
CA GLU A 49 3.94 18.23 4.73
C GLU A 49 3.52 18.36 3.26
N THR A 50 4.05 17.48 2.40
CA THR A 50 3.70 17.43 0.98
C THR A 50 2.20 17.18 0.78
N LEU A 51 1.62 16.21 1.52
CA LEU A 51 0.18 15.92 1.46
C LEU A 51 -0.66 17.11 1.93
N ALA A 52 -0.27 17.77 3.03
CA ALA A 52 -0.97 18.95 3.53
C ALA A 52 -0.94 20.12 2.52
N GLU A 53 0.19 20.32 1.83
CA GLU A 53 0.31 21.32 0.76
C GLU A 53 -0.61 20.99 -0.43
N LEU A 54 -0.67 19.72 -0.84
CA LEU A 54 -1.56 19.29 -1.93
C LEU A 54 -3.04 19.47 -1.58
N VAL A 55 -3.44 19.13 -0.34
CA VAL A 55 -4.80 19.33 0.15
C VAL A 55 -5.14 20.82 0.23
N SER A 56 -4.28 21.64 0.82
CA SER A 56 -4.53 23.09 0.98
C SER A 56 -4.63 23.83 -0.37
N ARG A 57 -3.92 23.34 -1.41
CA ARG A 57 -4.00 23.87 -2.77
C ARG A 57 -5.14 23.28 -3.60
N GLY A 58 -5.98 22.41 -3.03
CA GLY A 58 -7.07 21.73 -3.74
C GLY A 58 -6.59 20.77 -4.83
N ARG A 59 -5.31 20.37 -4.80
CA ARG A 59 -4.72 19.39 -5.74
C ARG A 59 -4.96 17.94 -5.30
N LEU A 60 -5.43 17.75 -4.07
CA LEU A 60 -5.81 16.46 -3.51
C LEU A 60 -7.10 16.62 -2.71
N ASP A 61 -8.12 15.85 -3.08
CA ASP A 61 -9.40 15.76 -2.36
C ASP A 61 -9.51 14.39 -1.68
N LEU A 62 -9.25 14.36 -0.36
CA LEU A 62 -9.35 13.13 0.44
C LEU A 62 -10.78 12.83 0.88
N SER A 63 -11.73 13.77 0.75
CA SER A 63 -13.08 13.62 1.30
C SER A 63 -13.84 12.47 0.64
N ARG A 64 -13.59 12.22 -0.65
CA ARG A 64 -14.22 11.15 -1.44
C ARG A 64 -13.88 9.74 -0.98
N SER A 65 -12.80 9.58 -0.22
CA SER A 65 -12.43 8.27 0.34
C SER A 65 -13.06 8.02 1.71
N ILE A 66 -13.78 8.98 2.29
CA ILE A 66 -14.51 8.81 3.55
C ILE A 66 -15.85 8.15 3.21
N SER A 67 -16.01 6.90 3.61
CA SER A 67 -17.28 6.18 3.45
C SER A 67 -18.27 6.48 4.58
N GLU A 68 -17.76 6.73 5.79
CA GLU A 68 -18.58 6.97 6.97
C GLU A 68 -17.80 7.72 8.06
N ILE A 69 -18.51 8.45 8.92
CA ILE A 69 -17.98 9.06 10.14
C ILE A 69 -18.82 8.57 11.31
N ILE A 70 -18.19 7.91 12.29
CA ILE A 70 -18.83 7.33 13.46
C ILE A 70 -18.36 8.00 14.75
N PRO A 71 -19.17 8.01 15.82
CA PRO A 71 -18.72 8.49 17.12
C PRO A 71 -17.78 7.48 17.80
N LEU A 72 -17.06 7.91 18.85
CA LEU A 72 -16.08 7.06 19.55
C LEU A 72 -16.71 5.80 20.16
N GLU A 73 -17.93 5.87 20.67
CA GLU A 73 -18.67 4.74 21.24
C GLU A 73 -18.96 3.61 20.24
N ASP A 74 -18.97 3.92 18.93
CA ASP A 74 -19.30 2.96 17.87
C ASP A 74 -18.06 2.39 17.15
N VAL A 75 -16.85 2.69 17.62
CA VAL A 75 -15.60 2.23 16.98
C VAL A 75 -15.55 0.71 16.77
N ALA A 76 -16.02 -0.07 17.75
CA ALA A 76 -16.06 -1.53 17.63
C ALA A 76 -16.89 -1.98 16.41
N LYS A 77 -18.08 -1.38 16.22
CA LYS A 77 -18.93 -1.66 15.07
C LYS A 77 -18.27 -1.21 13.76
N GLY A 78 -17.59 -0.06 13.78
CA GLY A 78 -16.82 0.41 12.61
C GLY A 78 -15.73 -0.56 12.18
N ILE A 79 -15.03 -1.16 13.14
CA ILE A 79 -14.00 -2.19 12.87
C ILE A 79 -14.64 -3.44 12.28
N GLU A 80 -15.73 -3.94 12.86
CA GLU A 80 -16.46 -5.11 12.36
C GLU A 80 -16.95 -4.89 10.92
N LYS A 81 -17.55 -3.73 10.66
CA LYS A 81 -18.03 -3.33 9.32
C LYS A 81 -16.90 -3.33 8.29
N LEU A 82 -15.73 -2.79 8.64
CA LEU A 82 -14.56 -2.78 7.78
C LEU A 82 -14.00 -4.20 7.55
N ALA A 83 -13.90 -5.03 8.60
CA ALA A 83 -13.40 -6.40 8.50
C ALA A 83 -14.30 -7.28 7.61
N ASN A 84 -15.61 -7.14 7.73
CA ASN A 84 -16.61 -7.88 6.97
C ASN A 84 -16.90 -7.28 5.58
N HIS A 85 -16.29 -6.14 5.24
CA HIS A 85 -16.54 -5.40 4.00
C HIS A 85 -18.03 -5.02 3.80
N GLU A 86 -18.73 -4.75 4.90
CA GLU A 86 -20.16 -4.45 4.89
C GLU A 86 -20.45 -3.10 4.24
N GLY A 87 -21.05 -3.11 3.05
CA GLY A 87 -21.31 -1.91 2.26
C GLY A 87 -20.09 -1.36 1.53
N ASP A 88 -19.04 -2.16 1.35
CA ASP A 88 -17.80 -1.82 0.63
C ASP A 88 -17.11 -0.52 1.12
N PRO A 89 -16.81 -0.40 2.43
CA PRO A 89 -16.23 0.82 2.99
C PRO A 89 -14.75 0.98 2.60
N ILE A 90 -14.37 2.20 2.18
CA ILE A 90 -12.99 2.59 1.87
C ILE A 90 -12.27 3.08 3.13
N ARG A 91 -12.86 4.05 3.84
CA ARG A 91 -12.32 4.60 5.10
C ARG A 91 -13.45 5.05 6.00
N ILE A 92 -13.46 4.54 7.23
CA ILE A 92 -14.38 4.96 8.30
C ILE A 92 -13.59 5.86 9.25
N LEU A 93 -14.06 7.09 9.46
CA LEU A 93 -13.43 8.02 10.40
C LEU A 93 -14.13 7.99 11.75
N VAL A 94 -13.35 8.15 12.81
CA VAL A 94 -13.87 8.27 14.17
C VAL A 94 -13.87 9.73 14.57
N LYS A 95 -15.03 10.23 15.01
CA LYS A 95 -15.20 11.57 15.56
C LYS A 95 -15.34 11.46 17.08
N PRO A 96 -14.37 11.96 17.87
CA PRO A 96 -14.44 11.97 19.33
C PRO A 96 -15.56 12.85 19.89
#